data_AF-A4ZIS6-F1
#
_entry.id   AF-A4ZIS6-F1
#
_cell.length_a   1.000
_cell.length_b   1.000
_cell.length_c   1.000
_cell.angle_alpha   90.00
_cell.angle_beta   90.00
_cell.angle_gamma   90.00
#
_symmetry.space_group_name_H-M   'P 1'
#
loop_
_entity.id
_entity.type
_entity.pdbx_description
1 polymer ?
#
loop_
_entity_poly.entity_id
_entity_poly.type
_entity_poly.pdbx_seq_one_letter_code
_entity_poly.pdbx_strand_id
1 'polypeptide(L)'
;DHEVKGVLTENGEIDDNKAVLASGGYAYLHKFSSTQSTNVGDGMGVAFKAGVILGDMESVQFHPTVTSLDGEVFLLTETLRGEGAILINDKGERFAFDYGKRGELAPRDALSRAIYD
;
A
#
# COMPACT_ATOMS: atom_id res chain seq x y z
N ASP A 1 8.08 -17.76 28.75
CA ASP A 1 6.82 -17.00 28.73
C ASP A 1 6.87 -16.04 27.55
N HIS A 2 6.12 -16.32 26.48
CA HIS A 2 6.06 -15.48 25.26
C HIS A 2 5.17 -14.26 25.49
N GLU A 3 5.41 -13.54 26.58
CA GLU A 3 4.62 -12.39 27.01
C GLU A 3 5.39 -11.10 26.76
N VAL A 4 4.69 -10.08 26.28
CA VAL A 4 5.21 -8.71 26.23
C VAL A 4 5.44 -8.21 27.65
N LYS A 5 6.61 -7.59 27.87
CA LYS A 5 6.98 -6.95 29.14
C LYS A 5 7.18 -5.44 29.02
N GLY A 6 7.23 -4.93 27.80
CA GLY A 6 7.45 -3.53 27.51
C GLY A 6 7.82 -3.30 26.06
N VAL A 7 8.18 -2.06 25.75
CA VAL A 7 8.68 -1.62 24.45
C VAL A 7 9.96 -0.81 24.64
N LEU A 8 11.00 -1.18 23.90
CA LEU A 8 12.21 -0.36 23.79
C LEU A 8 12.01 0.68 22.68
N THR A 9 12.13 1.95 23.05
CA THR A 9 12.07 3.09 22.13
C THR A 9 13.43 3.76 22.04
N GLU A 10 13.59 4.63 21.05
CA GLU A 10 14.76 5.52 20.95
C GLU A 10 14.94 6.45 22.17
N ASN A 11 13.87 6.71 22.94
CA ASN A 11 13.89 7.56 24.12
C ASN A 11 13.95 6.77 25.45
N GLY A 12 14.08 5.44 25.39
CA GLY A 12 14.12 4.58 26.57
C GLY A 12 13.07 3.47 26.57
N GLU A 13 12.96 2.80 27.71
CA GLU A 13 12.07 1.66 27.92
C GLU A 13 10.72 2.09 28.50
N ILE A 14 9.66 1.47 28.01
CA ILE A 14 8.31 1.59 28.57
C ILE A 14 7.94 0.20 29.12
N ASP A 15 7.90 0.06 30.44
CA ASP A 15 7.51 -1.16 31.14
C ASP A 15 5.98 -1.27 31.22
N ASP A 16 5.40 -2.13 30.37
CA ASP A 16 3.98 -2.47 30.39
C ASP A 16 3.78 -3.91 29.89
N ASN A 17 2.87 -4.64 30.52
CA ASN A 17 2.56 -6.02 30.12
C ASN A 17 1.64 -6.09 28.89
N LYS A 18 1.25 -4.94 28.32
CA LYS A 18 0.46 -4.84 27.10
C LYS A 18 1.07 -3.82 26.15
N ALA A 19 1.18 -4.22 24.88
CA ALA A 19 1.55 -3.32 23.80
C ALA A 19 0.61 -3.56 22.61
N VAL A 20 0.14 -2.47 22.00
CA VAL A 20 -0.65 -2.51 20.76
C VAL A 20 0.17 -1.82 19.68
N LEU A 21 0.53 -2.56 18.63
CA LEU A 21 1.24 -2.00 17.49
C LEU A 21 0.22 -1.45 16.48
N ALA A 22 0.30 -0.15 16.23
CA ALA A 22 -0.52 0.58 15.26
C ALA A 22 0.36 1.42 14.31
N SER A 23 1.54 0.89 13.95
CA SER A 23 2.59 1.58 13.18
C SER A 23 2.29 1.75 11.69
N GLY A 24 1.16 1.25 11.19
CA GLY A 24 0.81 1.27 9.78
C GLY A 24 1.48 0.16 8.96
N GLY A 25 1.55 0.37 7.64
CA GLY A 25 2.04 -0.61 6.65
C GLY A 25 3.50 -0.38 6.21
N TYR A 26 3.88 -1.03 5.11
CA TYR A 26 5.24 -0.98 4.54
C TYR A 26 5.27 -0.55 3.05
N ALA A 27 4.19 0.07 2.55
CA ALA A 27 4.06 0.42 1.15
C ALA A 27 5.13 1.44 0.67
N TYR A 28 5.73 2.24 1.57
CA TYR A 28 6.79 3.18 1.23
C TYR A 28 8.08 2.50 0.73
N LEU A 29 8.24 1.20 0.96
CA LEU A 29 9.38 0.44 0.45
C LEU A 29 9.35 0.25 -1.09
N HIS A 30 8.24 0.60 -1.76
CA HIS A 30 8.13 0.56 -3.22
C HIS A 30 8.51 1.89 -3.85
N LYS A 31 9.15 1.83 -5.03
CA LYS A 31 9.55 3.02 -5.82
C LYS A 31 8.40 3.98 -6.10
N PHE A 32 7.22 3.45 -6.42
CA PHE A 32 5.99 4.22 -6.58
C PHE A 32 5.09 3.90 -5.40
N SER A 33 4.83 4.90 -4.56
CA SER A 33 4.07 4.76 -3.33
C SER A 33 3.15 5.96 -3.14
N SER A 34 1.94 5.70 -2.63
CA SER A 34 0.97 6.72 -2.27
C SER A 34 0.98 7.09 -0.78
N THR A 35 1.97 6.60 -0.03
CA THR A 35 2.07 6.80 1.41
C THR A 35 3.28 7.65 1.78
N GLN A 36 3.35 8.04 3.06
CA GLN A 36 4.41 8.88 3.61
C GLN A 36 5.65 8.04 3.95
N SER A 37 6.78 8.72 4.13
CA SER A 37 8.09 8.09 4.42
C SER A 37 8.15 7.32 5.73
N THR A 38 7.16 7.50 6.61
CA THR A 38 7.03 6.77 7.87
C THR A 38 6.51 5.34 7.69
N ASN A 39 5.85 5.03 6.57
CA ASN A 39 5.18 3.74 6.36
C ASN A 39 6.14 2.67 5.81
N VAL A 40 7.15 2.34 6.62
CA VAL A 40 8.26 1.43 6.28
C VAL A 40 8.17 0.04 6.93
N GLY A 41 7.11 -0.23 7.70
CA GLY A 41 6.88 -1.54 8.32
C GLY A 41 7.80 -1.86 9.51
N ASP A 42 8.35 -0.85 10.16
CA ASP A 42 9.21 -0.98 11.33
C ASP A 42 8.54 -1.74 12.49
N GLY A 43 7.28 -1.43 12.84
CA GLY A 43 6.55 -2.14 13.87
C GLY A 43 6.32 -3.62 13.54
N MET A 44 6.05 -3.97 12.27
CA MET A 44 6.01 -5.38 11.83
C MET A 44 7.39 -6.04 11.97
N GLY A 45 8.46 -5.35 11.61
CA GLY A 45 9.83 -5.84 11.75
C GLY A 45 10.23 -6.09 13.21
N VAL A 46 9.84 -5.21 14.13
CA VAL A 46 10.07 -5.38 15.58
C VAL A 46 9.25 -6.56 16.11
N ALA A 47 7.97 -6.67 15.74
CA ALA A 47 7.13 -7.79 16.14
C ALA A 47 7.71 -9.13 15.67
N PHE A 48 8.15 -9.20 14.40
CA PHE A 48 8.78 -10.39 13.85
C PHE A 48 10.05 -10.79 14.60
N LYS A 49 10.91 -9.82 14.94
CA LYS A 49 12.11 -10.05 15.78
C LYS A 49 11.76 -10.54 17.18
N ALA A 50 10.60 -10.17 17.72
CA ALA A 50 10.09 -10.67 19.00
C ALA A 50 9.39 -12.05 18.90
N GLY A 51 9.36 -12.66 17.71
CA GLY A 51 8.78 -13.99 17.48
C GLY A 51 7.31 -13.99 17.07
N VAL A 52 6.73 -12.83 16.72
CA VAL A 52 5.37 -12.76 16.17
C VAL A 52 5.36 -13.28 14.74
N ILE A 53 4.39 -14.14 14.42
CA ILE A 53 4.17 -14.66 13.07
C ILE A 53 3.49 -13.58 12.22
N LEU A 54 4.04 -13.33 11.03
CA LEU A 54 3.44 -12.48 10.00
C LEU A 54 2.78 -13.35 8.92
N GLY A 55 1.77 -12.82 8.24
CA GLY A 55 1.05 -13.50 7.15
C GLY A 55 0.76 -12.54 5.99
N ASP A 56 0.54 -13.10 4.81
CA ASP A 56 0.16 -12.40 3.57
C ASP A 56 1.10 -11.24 3.17
N MET A 57 2.39 -11.36 3.49
CA MET A 57 3.39 -10.30 3.25
C MET A 57 3.66 -10.05 1.76
N GLU A 58 3.29 -10.98 0.89
CA GLU A 58 3.34 -10.85 -0.56
C GLU A 58 2.15 -10.06 -1.14
N SER A 59 1.06 -9.91 -0.37
CA SER A 59 -0.21 -9.34 -0.83
C SER A 59 -0.23 -7.81 -0.74
N VAL A 60 0.63 -7.15 -1.52
CA VAL A 60 0.69 -5.68 -1.60
C VAL A 60 -0.29 -5.17 -2.65
N GLN A 61 -1.22 -4.29 -2.23
CA GLN A 61 -2.13 -3.62 -3.15
C GLN A 61 -1.50 -2.36 -3.76
N PHE A 62 -1.40 -2.32 -5.08
CA PHE A 62 -1.07 -1.11 -5.83
C PHE A 62 -2.35 -0.44 -6.30
N HIS A 63 -2.49 0.86 -6.01
CA HIS A 63 -3.62 1.64 -6.51
C HIS A 63 -3.38 2.02 -7.98
N PRO A 64 -4.29 1.73 -8.92
CA PRO A 64 -4.03 1.91 -10.35
C PRO A 64 -3.92 3.39 -10.75
N THR A 65 -4.64 4.28 -10.09
CA THR A 65 -4.73 5.70 -10.47
C THR A 65 -4.20 6.58 -9.35
N VAL A 66 -2.92 6.94 -9.44
CA VAL A 66 -2.20 7.86 -8.54
C VAL A 66 -1.46 8.88 -9.40
N THR A 67 -1.48 10.14 -9.00
CA THR A 67 -0.72 11.21 -9.65
C THR A 67 0.24 11.87 -8.66
N SER A 68 1.25 12.56 -9.19
CA SER A 68 2.23 13.32 -8.42
C SER A 68 2.48 14.67 -9.08
N LEU A 69 1.47 15.53 -9.09
CA LEU A 69 1.59 16.88 -9.63
C LEU A 69 2.35 17.76 -8.61
N ASP A 70 3.37 18.47 -9.07
CA ASP A 70 4.21 19.35 -8.25
C ASP A 70 4.84 18.68 -7.01
N GLY A 71 5.03 17.36 -7.07
CA GLY A 71 5.58 16.56 -5.97
C GLY A 71 4.55 16.16 -4.90
N GLU A 72 3.29 16.55 -5.05
CA GLU A 72 2.20 16.13 -4.17
C GLU A 72 1.54 14.85 -4.72
N VAL A 73 1.64 13.78 -3.94
CA VAL A 73 1.03 12.50 -4.31
C VAL A 73 -0.46 12.50 -3.98
N PHE A 74 -1.30 12.27 -4.99
CA PHE A 74 -2.75 12.26 -4.85
C PHE A 74 -3.38 11.01 -5.49
N LEU A 75 -4.33 10.41 -4.77
CA LEU A 75 -5.08 9.24 -5.23
C LEU A 75 -6.32 9.70 -6.00
N LEU A 76 -6.41 9.32 -7.27
CA LEU A 76 -7.59 9.54 -8.09
C LEU A 76 -8.59 8.41 -7.80
N THR A 77 -9.68 8.76 -7.11
CA THR A 77 -10.67 7.77 -6.62
C THR A 77 -11.22 6.87 -7.72
N GLU A 78 -11.51 5.61 -7.37
CA GLU A 78 -12.18 4.66 -8.26
C GLU A 78 -13.55 5.16 -8.71
N THR A 79 -14.18 6.03 -7.92
CA THR A 79 -15.44 6.69 -8.29
C THR A 79 -15.31 7.43 -9.61
N LEU A 80 -14.16 8.01 -9.94
CA LEU A 80 -13.96 8.67 -11.24
C LEU A 80 -14.17 7.68 -12.40
N ARG A 81 -13.61 6.47 -12.28
CA ARG A 81 -13.82 5.39 -13.26
C ARG A 81 -15.26 4.91 -13.29
N GLY A 82 -15.91 4.84 -12.11
CA GLY A 82 -17.35 4.55 -11.97
C GLY A 82 -18.25 5.57 -12.68
N GLU A 83 -17.87 6.85 -12.65
CA GLU A 83 -18.57 7.97 -13.27
C GLU A 83 -18.16 8.21 -14.74
N GLY A 84 -17.40 7.27 -15.34
CA GLY A 84 -17.12 7.26 -16.78
C GLY A 84 -15.74 7.78 -17.20
N ALA A 85 -14.81 8.04 -16.26
CA ALA A 85 -13.43 8.29 -16.62
C ALA A 85 -12.82 7.07 -17.32
N ILE A 86 -12.08 7.33 -18.41
CA ILE A 86 -11.41 6.30 -19.21
C ILE A 86 -9.90 6.36 -19.01
N LEU A 87 -9.24 5.20 -19.14
CA LEU A 87 -7.78 5.11 -19.12
C LEU A 87 -7.26 5.03 -20.55
N ILE A 88 -6.33 5.91 -20.90
CA ILE A 88 -5.69 5.97 -22.22
C ILE A 88 -4.17 6.01 -22.08
N ASN A 89 -3.47 5.41 -23.05
CA ASN A 89 -2.02 5.51 -23.15
C ASN A 89 -1.58 6.73 -23.97
N ASP A 90 -0.27 6.86 -24.20
CA ASP A 90 0.36 7.94 -24.97
C ASP A 90 -0.03 7.94 -26.47
N LYS A 91 -0.54 6.82 -26.99
CA LYS A 91 -1.09 6.69 -28.34
C LYS A 91 -2.58 7.00 -28.44
N GLY A 92 -3.23 7.31 -27.31
CA GLY A 92 -4.67 7.53 -27.23
C GLY A 92 -5.51 6.25 -27.25
N GLU A 93 -4.90 5.08 -27.00
CA GLU A 93 -5.59 3.79 -26.99
C GLU A 93 -6.19 3.53 -25.61
N ARG A 94 -7.44 3.04 -25.58
CA ARG A 94 -8.16 2.68 -24.34
C ARG A 94 -7.82 1.24 -23.91
N PHE A 95 -6.62 1.08 -23.34
CA PHE A 95 -6.00 -0.23 -23.06
C PHE A 95 -6.65 -1.03 -21.92
N ALA A 96 -7.52 -0.43 -21.09
CA ALA A 96 -8.11 -1.11 -19.94
C ALA A 96 -8.93 -2.37 -20.32
N PHE A 97 -9.39 -2.48 -21.56
CA PHE A 97 -10.15 -3.64 -22.06
C PHE A 97 -9.28 -4.82 -22.48
N ASP A 98 -7.99 -4.61 -22.69
CA ASP A 98 -7.06 -5.66 -23.11
C ASP A 98 -6.86 -6.71 -22.00
N TYR A 99 -7.06 -6.30 -20.74
CA TYR A 99 -6.94 -7.15 -19.56
C TYR A 99 -8.28 -7.69 -19.03
N GLY A 100 -9.40 -7.32 -19.66
CA GLY A 100 -10.70 -7.91 -19.35
C GLY A 100 -11.90 -7.07 -19.75
N LYS A 101 -13.05 -7.74 -19.87
CA LYS A 101 -14.32 -7.14 -20.30
C LYS A 101 -14.85 -6.02 -19.38
N ARG A 102 -14.34 -5.94 -18.15
CA ARG A 102 -14.74 -4.92 -17.17
C ARG A 102 -14.09 -3.56 -17.43
N GLY A 103 -13.05 -3.49 -18.26
CA GLY A 103 -12.36 -2.23 -18.57
C GLY A 103 -11.93 -1.49 -17.31
N GLU A 104 -12.21 -0.19 -17.23
CA GLU A 104 -11.90 0.66 -16.08
C GLU A 104 -12.62 0.25 -14.79
N LEU A 105 -13.59 -0.66 -14.83
CA LEU A 105 -14.28 -1.18 -13.65
C LEU A 105 -13.74 -2.55 -13.20
N ALA A 106 -12.62 -3.03 -13.77
CA ALA A 106 -11.99 -4.25 -13.28
C ALA A 106 -11.38 -4.03 -11.86
N PRO A 107 -11.12 -5.12 -11.11
CA PRO A 107 -10.44 -5.03 -9.82
C PRO A 107 -9.08 -4.32 -9.91
N ARG A 108 -8.64 -3.74 -8.78
CA ARG A 108 -7.42 -2.91 -8.71
C ARG A 108 -6.19 -3.65 -9.20
N ASP A 109 -6.02 -4.90 -8.82
CA ASP A 109 -4.86 -5.70 -9.21
C ASP A 109 -4.81 -5.93 -10.73
N ALA A 110 -5.96 -6.13 -11.38
CA ALA A 110 -6.04 -6.26 -12.84
C ALA A 110 -5.71 -4.95 -13.56
N LEU A 111 -6.24 -3.81 -13.11
CA LEU A 111 -5.91 -2.51 -13.69
C LEU A 111 -4.45 -2.12 -13.44
N SER A 112 -3.94 -2.35 -12.23
CA SER A 112 -2.55 -2.02 -11.90
C SER A 112 -1.56 -2.83 -12.75
N ARG A 113 -1.87 -4.10 -13.06
CA ARG A 113 -1.08 -4.88 -14.04
C ARG A 113 -1.18 -4.27 -15.45
N ALA A 114 -2.39 -3.94 -15.90
CA ALA A 114 -2.61 -3.32 -17.21
C ALA A 114 -1.88 -1.98 -17.42
N ILE A 115 -1.64 -1.23 -16.34
CA ILE A 115 -0.91 0.05 -16.37
C ILE A 115 0.60 -0.16 -16.29
N TYR A 116 1.03 -1.24 -15.63
CA TYR A 116 2.44 -1.54 -15.43
C TYR A 116 3.10 -2.14 -16.68
N ASP A 117 2.35 -2.95 -17.42
CA ASP A 117 2.76 -3.61 -18.67
C ASP A 117 2.81 -2.65 -19.87
#